data_AF-A0A945VY48-F1
#
_entry.id   AF-A0A945VY48-F1
#
_cell.length_a   1.000
_cell.length_b   1.000
_cell.length_c   1.000
_cell.angle_alpha   90.00
_cell.angle_beta   90.00
_cell.angle_gamma   90.00
#
_symmetry.space_group_name_H-M   'P 1'
#
loop_
_entity.id
_entity.type
_entity.pdbx_description
1 polymer ?
#
loop_
_entity_poly.entity_id
_entity_poly.type
_entity_poly.pdbx_seq_one_letter_code
_entity_poly.pdbx_strand_id
1 'polypeptide(L)'
;MTKQPKILPPPDERPSHLPLTGKWLSGEGAGSWFVIEETRTKLQYRITRLSPGGMIECKGDYITNYSIKLDEEFLMDYPSHCAKVTISQFGRRITLIK
;
A
#
# COMPACT_ATOMS: atom_id res chain seq x y z
N MET A 1 -11.32 18.66 22.34
CA MET A 1 -10.14 18.87 21.47
C MET A 1 -9.82 17.55 20.80
N THR A 2 -10.30 17.33 19.58
CA THR A 2 -9.98 16.13 18.81
C THR A 2 -8.52 16.23 18.38
N LYS A 3 -7.64 15.44 19.02
CA LYS A 3 -6.28 15.25 18.51
C LYS A 3 -6.44 14.60 17.14
N GLN A 4 -6.26 15.38 16.08
CA GLN A 4 -6.12 14.82 14.74
C GLN A 4 -4.98 13.79 14.81
N PRO A 5 -5.16 12.59 14.26
CA PRO A 5 -4.08 11.65 14.21
C PRO A 5 -2.91 12.30 13.48
N LYS A 6 -1.71 12.24 14.08
CA LYS A 6 -0.48 12.72 13.44
C LYS A 6 -0.15 11.76 12.31
N ILE A 7 -0.74 12.03 11.15
CA ILE A 7 -0.43 11.39 9.88
C ILE A 7 1.00 11.83 9.53
N LEU A 8 1.94 10.89 9.45
CA LEU A 8 3.32 11.20 9.04
C LEU A 8 3.34 11.54 7.54
N PRO A 9 3.74 12.75 7.14
CA PRO A 9 3.87 13.09 5.73
C PRO A 9 4.86 12.13 5.04
N PRO A 10 4.73 11.94 3.71
CA PRO A 10 5.79 11.28 2.95
C PRO A 10 7.15 11.92 3.23
N PRO A 11 8.25 11.15 3.21
CA PRO A 11 9.58 11.72 3.19
C PRO A 11 9.69 12.74 2.05
N ASP A 12 10.41 13.84 2.29
CA ASP A 12 10.61 14.90 1.29
C ASP A 12 11.24 14.36 0.00
N GLU A 13 11.98 13.25 0.11
CA GLU A 13 12.59 12.53 -1.00
C GLU A 13 11.98 11.14 -1.16
N ARG A 14 11.31 10.93 -2.29
CA ARG A 14 10.97 9.59 -2.75
C ARG A 14 12.25 8.87 -3.17
N PRO A 15 12.55 7.66 -2.63
CA PRO A 15 13.71 6.90 -3.07
C PRO A 15 13.70 6.70 -4.60
N SER A 16 14.80 7.08 -5.26
CA SER A 16 14.92 7.12 -6.73
C SER A 16 14.72 5.77 -7.43
N HIS A 17 14.90 4.67 -6.69
CA HIS A 17 14.71 3.31 -7.17
C HIS A 17 13.26 2.80 -7.06
N LEU A 18 12.34 3.56 -6.45
CA LEU A 18 10.93 3.12 -6.36
C LEU A 18 10.22 3.27 -7.70
N PRO A 19 9.59 2.20 -8.22
CA PRO A 19 8.82 2.26 -9.47
C PRO A 19 7.67 3.26 -9.34
N LEU A 20 7.36 4.05 -10.37
CA LEU A 20 6.35 5.15 -10.34
C LEU A 20 5.01 4.77 -9.68
N THR A 21 4.65 3.49 -9.70
CA THR A 21 3.47 2.89 -9.04
C THR A 21 3.53 2.88 -7.51
N GLY A 22 4.69 3.13 -6.90
CA GLY A 22 4.86 3.24 -5.46
C GLY A 22 4.07 4.39 -4.87
N LYS A 23 3.17 4.09 -3.93
CA LYS A 23 2.36 5.07 -3.19
C LYS A 23 2.86 5.13 -1.74
N TRP A 24 3.01 6.34 -1.20
CA TRP A 24 3.26 6.50 0.24
C TRP A 24 1.96 6.24 0.99
N LEU A 25 2.03 5.43 2.04
CA LEU A 25 0.98 5.42 3.04
C LEU A 25 1.51 6.00 4.34
N SER A 26 0.90 7.10 4.73
CA SER A 26 1.07 7.72 6.02
C SER A 26 0.15 7.06 7.05
N GLY A 27 0.72 6.40 8.06
CA GLY A 27 -0.02 5.91 9.23
C GLY A 27 0.13 6.87 10.43
N GLU A 28 -0.58 6.54 11.51
CA GLU A 28 -0.41 7.22 12.80
C GLU A 28 0.96 6.85 13.39
N GLY A 29 1.91 7.79 13.36
CA GLY A 29 3.24 7.61 13.96
C GLY A 29 4.22 6.71 13.20
N ALA A 30 3.82 6.07 12.10
CA ALA A 30 4.70 5.36 11.16
C ALA A 30 4.19 5.48 9.71
N GLY A 31 5.07 5.48 8.72
CA GLY A 31 4.70 5.45 7.31
C GLY A 31 5.50 4.41 6.54
N SER A 32 4.92 3.87 5.48
CA SER A 32 5.55 2.88 4.62
C SER A 32 5.24 3.17 3.16
N TRP A 33 6.20 2.88 2.28
CA TRP A 33 5.94 2.82 0.85
C TRP A 33 5.23 1.51 0.52
N PHE A 34 4.20 1.57 -0.32
CA PHE A 34 3.57 0.39 -0.90
C PHE A 34 3.69 0.45 -2.41
N VAL A 35 4.24 -0.61 -2.99
CA VAL A 35 4.28 -0.85 -4.42
C VAL A 35 3.33 -2.00 -4.72
N ILE A 36 2.37 -1.76 -5.62
CA ILE A 36 1.43 -2.77 -6.08
C ILE A 36 1.64 -2.98 -7.57
N GLU A 37 1.76 -4.23 -7.97
CA GLU A 37 2.00 -4.64 -9.36
C GLU A 37 0.99 -5.72 -9.73
N GLU A 38 0.45 -5.68 -10.94
CA GLU A 38 -0.34 -6.80 -11.47
C GLU A 38 0.56 -8.01 -11.71
N THR A 39 0.04 -9.22 -11.46
CA THR A 39 0.70 -10.45 -11.91
C THR A 39 0.06 -10.96 -13.21
N ARG A 40 0.58 -12.06 -13.74
CA ARG A 40 -0.04 -12.74 -14.91
C ARG A 40 -1.40 -13.39 -14.54
N THR A 41 -1.69 -13.53 -13.27
CA THR A 41 -2.91 -14.17 -12.77
C THR A 41 -3.94 -13.11 -12.45
N LYS A 42 -5.16 -13.29 -12.97
CA LYS A 42 -6.27 -12.36 -12.71
C LYS A 42 -6.56 -12.28 -11.21
N LEU A 43 -6.80 -11.07 -10.71
CA LEU A 43 -7.09 -10.78 -9.30
C LEU A 43 -5.97 -11.19 -8.32
N GLN A 44 -4.76 -11.38 -8.83
CA GLN A 44 -3.56 -11.53 -8.03
C GLN A 44 -2.65 -10.33 -8.25
N TYR A 45 -2.12 -9.80 -7.15
CA TYR A 45 -1.30 -8.61 -7.14
C TYR A 45 -0.05 -8.86 -6.31
N ARG A 46 1.10 -8.41 -6.81
CA ARG A 46 2.31 -8.39 -6.02
C ARG A 46 2.36 -7.10 -5.22
N ILE A 47 2.46 -7.22 -3.91
CA ILE A 47 2.53 -6.08 -3.00
C ILE A 47 3.87 -6.11 -2.29
N THR A 48 4.61 -5.01 -2.41
CA THR A 48 5.87 -4.77 -1.70
C THR A 48 5.68 -3.59 -0.76
N ARG A 49 5.84 -3.82 0.55
CA ARG A 49 5.93 -2.77 1.57
C ARG A 49 7.39 -2.46 1.83
N LEU A 50 7.74 -1.18 1.80
CA LEU A 50 9.07 -0.70 2.13
C LEU A 50 9.02 0.30 3.29
N SER A 51 10.07 0.31 4.09
CA SER A 51 10.29 1.30 5.14
C SER A 51 10.43 2.71 4.55
N PRO A 52 10.36 3.79 5.36
CA PRO A 52 10.60 5.16 4.86
C PRO A 52 11.88 5.32 4.04
N GLY A 53 12.95 4.61 4.41
CA GLY A 53 14.24 4.60 3.71
C GLY A 53 14.31 3.68 2.48
N GLY A 54 13.20 3.06 2.06
CA GLY A 54 13.14 2.20 0.88
C GLY A 54 13.60 0.75 1.10
N MET A 55 13.78 0.29 2.34
CA MET A 55 14.11 -1.11 2.60
C MET A 55 12.86 -1.97 2.55
N ILE A 56 12.89 -3.11 1.83
CA ILE A 56 11.75 -4.03 1.76
C ILE A 56 11.48 -4.62 3.16
N GLU A 57 10.28 -4.39 3.67
CA GLU A 57 9.80 -4.95 4.93
C GLU A 57 8.91 -6.18 4.72
N CYS A 58 8.16 -6.18 3.61
CA CYS A 58 7.29 -7.29 3.25
C CYS A 58 7.12 -7.34 1.72
N LYS A 59 7.15 -8.55 1.17
CA LYS A 59 6.87 -8.80 -0.25
C LYS A 59 6.06 -10.09 -0.39
N GLY A 60 5.04 -10.06 -1.22
CA GLY A 60 4.21 -11.23 -1.48
C GLY A 60 3.27 -11.03 -2.65
N ASP A 61 2.80 -12.15 -3.21
CA ASP A 61 1.68 -12.18 -4.13
C ASP A 61 0.41 -12.39 -3.30
N TYR A 62 -0.60 -11.57 -3.52
CA TYR A 62 -1.86 -11.59 -2.78
C TYR A 62 -3.02 -11.73 -3.75
N ILE A 63 -4.03 -12.49 -3.35
CA ILE A 63 -5.23 -12.76 -4.13
C ILE A 63 -6.39 -11.95 -3.54
N THR A 64 -7.28 -11.51 -4.41
CA THR A 64 -8.52 -10.83 -4.04
C THR A 64 -9.67 -11.27 -4.94
N ASN A 65 -10.87 -10.83 -4.63
CA ASN A 65 -12.07 -11.06 -5.43
C ASN A 65 -12.44 -9.85 -6.31
N TYR A 66 -11.67 -8.76 -6.22
CA TYR A 66 -11.96 -7.50 -6.91
C TYR A 66 -10.75 -6.99 -7.67
N SER A 67 -10.96 -6.51 -8.89
CA SER A 67 -9.94 -5.80 -9.63
C SER A 67 -9.62 -4.47 -8.95
N ILE A 68 -8.35 -4.13 -8.83
CA ILE A 68 -7.88 -2.81 -8.40
C ILE A 68 -7.48 -2.03 -9.65
N LYS A 69 -7.86 -0.76 -9.72
CA LYS A 69 -7.41 0.19 -10.75
C LYS A 69 -6.16 0.89 -10.25
N LEU A 70 -4.97 0.39 -10.65
CA LEU A 70 -3.68 0.91 -10.14
C LEU A 70 -3.32 2.30 -10.68
N ASP A 71 -3.94 2.70 -11.79
CA ASP A 71 -3.87 4.01 -12.42
C ASP A 71 -4.73 5.07 -11.71
N GLU A 72 -5.66 4.63 -10.86
CA GLU A 72 -6.61 5.49 -10.14
C GLU A 72 -6.20 5.67 -8.68
N GLU A 73 -6.84 6.63 -8.00
CA GLU A 73 -6.60 6.85 -6.58
C GLU A 73 -7.08 5.65 -5.73
N PHE A 74 -6.26 5.24 -4.77
CA PHE A 74 -6.63 4.27 -3.75
C PHE A 74 -5.89 4.55 -2.45
N LEU A 75 -6.50 4.15 -1.34
CA LEU A 75 -5.92 4.27 0.00
C LEU A 75 -5.65 2.88 0.56
N MET A 76 -4.49 2.67 1.16
CA MET A 76 -4.27 1.43 1.92
C MET A 76 -4.86 1.61 3.32
N ASP A 77 -5.54 0.60 3.85
CA ASP A 77 -6.07 0.64 5.20
C ASP A 77 -5.11 -0.03 6.20
N TYR A 78 -5.08 0.49 7.43
CA TYR A 78 -4.29 -0.03 8.53
C TYR A 78 -5.14 -1.02 9.35
N PRO A 79 -4.58 -2.12 9.88
CA PRO A 79 -3.21 -2.60 9.74
C PRO A 79 -3.01 -3.59 8.59
N SER A 80 -1.89 -3.43 7.87
CA SER A 80 -1.42 -4.42 6.88
C SER A 80 -0.36 -5.34 7.53
N HIS A 81 -0.74 -6.55 7.92
CA HIS A 81 0.11 -7.50 8.68
C HIS A 81 0.89 -8.51 7.80
N CYS A 82 1.33 -8.13 6.59
CA CYS A 82 2.06 -8.98 5.62
C CYS A 82 1.36 -10.30 5.17
N ALA A 83 0.32 -10.74 5.86
CA ALA A 83 -0.60 -11.81 5.47
C ALA A 83 -1.87 -11.26 4.81
N LYS A 84 -2.25 -10.03 5.19
CA LYS A 84 -3.45 -9.36 4.71
C LYS A 84 -3.16 -7.89 4.44
N VAL A 85 -3.66 -7.42 3.32
CA VAL A 85 -3.64 -6.01 2.90
C VAL A 85 -5.07 -5.59 2.62
N THR A 86 -5.40 -4.34 2.94
CA THR A 86 -6.70 -3.77 2.63
C THR A 86 -6.52 -2.48 1.87
N ILE A 87 -7.32 -2.29 0.83
CA ILE A 87 -7.33 -1.12 -0.03
C ILE A 87 -8.74 -0.55 -0.05
N SER A 88 -8.87 0.76 0.01
CA SER A 88 -10.12 1.48 -0.20
C SER A 88 -10.04 2.23 -1.54
N GLN A 89 -10.93 1.92 -2.47
CA GLN A 89 -10.99 2.55 -3.79
C GLN A 89 -12.46 2.67 -4.23
N PHE A 90 -12.86 3.82 -4.78
CA PHE A 90 -14.25 4.12 -5.18
C PHE A 90 -15.29 3.85 -4.07
N GLY A 91 -14.95 4.14 -2.81
CA GLY A 91 -15.82 3.86 -1.66
C GLY A 91 -15.95 2.37 -1.30
N ARG A 92 -15.18 1.48 -1.93
CA ARG A 92 -15.16 0.04 -1.65
C ARG A 92 -13.90 -0.36 -0.92
N ARG A 93 -14.07 -1.20 0.10
CA ARG A 93 -12.98 -1.90 0.80
C ARG A 93 -12.67 -3.22 0.09
N ILE A 94 -11.45 -3.37 -0.39
CA ILE A 94 -10.91 -4.52 -1.09
C ILE A 94 -9.86 -5.17 -0.19
N THR A 95 -10.06 -6.45 0.14
CA THR A 95 -9.11 -7.22 0.95
C THR A 95 -8.28 -8.11 0.03
N LEU A 96 -6.97 -8.13 0.25
CA LEU A 96 -6.01 -8.99 -0.43
C LEU A 96 -5.35 -9.90 0.62
N ILE A 97 -5.30 -11.20 0.32
CA ILE A 97 -4.77 -12.23 1.22
C ILE A 97 -3.66 -12.98 0.50
N LYS A 98 -2.57 -13.25 1.22
CA LYS A 98 -1.40 -13.97 0.69
C LYS A 98 -1.70 -15.46 0.49
#